data_AF-A0A7C5KWG4-F1
#
_entry.id   AF-A0A7C5KWG4-F1
#
_cell.length_a   1.000
_cell.length_b   1.000
_cell.length_c   1.000
_cell.angle_alpha   90.00
_cell.angle_beta   90.00
_cell.angle_gamma   90.00
#
_symmetry.space_group_name_H-M   'P 1'
#
loop_
_entity.id
_entity.type
_entity.pdbx_description
1 polymer ?
#
loop_
_entity_poly.entity_id
_entity_poly.type
_entity_poly.pdbx_seq_one_letter_code
_entity_poly.pdbx_strand_id
1 'polypeptide(L)'
;MNNDDDFVVMGQIPKDENLESYPFLNNILGIVAYNDHPLAGKKNITIEELASQRFLIRESGSGTRFVFDQLLQEHGVKIEPYMELGSSEALKQAVMAGLGIAVLSLHSVQLERDVNRLTVLDVKGFPLKRRWYA
;
A
#
# COMPACT_ATOMS: atom_id res chain seq x y z
N MET A 1 -8.20 -26.41 -2.10
CA MET A 1 -9.40 -25.54 -2.13
C MET A 1 -10.61 -26.45 -2.25
N ASN A 2 -11.70 -26.19 -1.52
CA ASN A 2 -12.87 -27.08 -1.49
C ASN A 2 -13.78 -26.96 -2.74
N ASN A 3 -13.39 -26.12 -3.72
CA ASN A 3 -14.15 -25.83 -4.94
C ASN A 3 -15.56 -25.27 -4.64
N ASP A 4 -15.65 -24.43 -3.61
CA ASP A 4 -16.88 -23.80 -3.15
C ASP A 4 -17.24 -22.52 -3.94
N ASP A 5 -16.29 -21.98 -4.72
CA ASP A 5 -16.40 -20.71 -5.45
C ASP A 5 -16.17 -20.90 -6.96
N ASP A 6 -16.91 -20.19 -7.81
CA ASP A 6 -16.77 -20.24 -9.28
C ASP A 6 -15.49 -19.53 -9.78
N PHE A 7 -15.12 -18.41 -9.15
CA PHE A 7 -13.88 -17.66 -9.40
C PHE A 7 -13.49 -16.87 -8.15
N VAL A 8 -12.21 -16.50 -8.03
CA VAL A 8 -11.69 -15.80 -6.86
C VAL A 8 -10.81 -14.63 -7.28
N VAL A 9 -11.03 -13.45 -6.69
CA VAL A 9 -10.21 -12.26 -6.96
C VAL A 9 -9.02 -12.20 -6.00
N MET A 10 -7.81 -12.22 -6.54
CA MET A 10 -6.57 -12.26 -5.75
C MET A 10 -5.56 -11.20 -6.17
N GLY A 11 -4.82 -10.68 -5.17
CA GLY A 11 -3.69 -9.77 -5.41
C GLY A 11 -2.35 -10.48 -5.51
N GLN A 12 -2.28 -11.72 -5.05
CA GLN A 12 -1.13 -12.61 -5.13
C GLN A 12 -1.65 -14.03 -5.37
N ILE A 13 -1.18 -14.67 -6.42
CA ILE A 13 -1.65 -15.99 -6.84
C ILE A 13 -0.87 -17.06 -6.06
N PRO A 14 -1.53 -18.03 -5.42
CA PRO A 14 -0.88 -19.19 -4.85
C PRO A 14 -0.10 -19.98 -5.91
N LYS A 15 0.98 -20.65 -5.51
CA LYS A 15 1.65 -21.61 -6.40
C LYS A 15 0.83 -22.91 -6.42
N ASP A 16 -0.14 -22.98 -7.33
CA ASP A 16 -0.95 -24.17 -7.58
C ASP A 16 -1.09 -24.34 -9.10
N GLU A 17 -0.70 -25.51 -9.61
CA GLU A 17 -0.73 -25.82 -11.04
C GLU A 17 -2.16 -26.00 -11.58
N ASN A 18 -3.14 -26.15 -10.70
CA ASN A 18 -4.55 -26.30 -11.07
C ASN A 18 -5.30 -24.95 -11.15
N LEU A 19 -4.62 -23.83 -10.86
CA LEU A 19 -5.20 -22.49 -10.97
C LEU A 19 -4.91 -21.89 -12.33
N GLU A 20 -5.97 -21.63 -13.09
CA GLU A 20 -5.92 -20.63 -14.16
C GLU A 20 -6.08 -19.23 -13.54
N SER A 21 -5.31 -18.25 -14.02
CA SER A 21 -5.37 -16.89 -13.50
C SER A 21 -5.25 -15.85 -14.61
N TYR A 22 -6.14 -14.87 -14.60
CA TYR A 22 -6.21 -13.84 -15.63
C TYR A 22 -6.09 -12.45 -15.02
N PRO A 23 -5.06 -11.65 -15.39
CA PRO A 23 -4.95 -10.29 -14.89
C PRO A 23 -6.04 -9.42 -15.49
N PHE A 24 -6.87 -8.78 -14.66
CA PHE A 24 -7.99 -7.98 -15.15
C PHE A 24 -7.96 -6.50 -14.73
N LEU A 25 -7.26 -6.16 -13.64
CA LEU A 25 -7.22 -4.77 -13.15
C LEU A 25 -5.87 -4.39 -12.55
N ASN A 26 -5.40 -3.18 -12.82
CA ASN A 26 -4.23 -2.63 -12.14
C ASN A 26 -4.58 -2.22 -10.71
N ASN A 27 -3.77 -2.67 -9.75
CA ASN A 27 -3.78 -2.19 -8.39
C ASN A 27 -2.56 -1.32 -8.15
N ILE A 28 -2.79 -0.02 -8.11
CA ILE A 28 -1.75 0.98 -7.93
C ILE A 28 -1.64 1.27 -6.43
N LEU A 29 -0.46 1.07 -5.86
CA LEU A 29 -0.19 1.37 -4.45
C LEU A 29 0.64 2.66 -4.36
N GLY A 30 0.25 3.54 -3.45
CA GLY A 30 0.94 4.82 -3.21
C GLY A 30 1.25 5.02 -1.74
N ILE A 31 2.19 5.92 -1.46
CA ILE A 31 2.39 6.46 -0.11
C ILE A 31 1.29 7.48 0.16
N VAL A 32 0.50 7.21 1.19
CA VAL A 32 -0.64 8.04 1.59
C VAL A 32 -0.34 8.70 2.92
N ALA A 33 -0.67 9.99 3.00
CA ALA A 33 -0.54 10.82 4.18
C ALA A 33 -1.84 11.61 4.40
N TYR A 34 -2.04 12.17 5.59
CA TYR A 34 -3.06 13.21 5.77
C TYR A 34 -2.73 14.44 4.91
N ASN A 35 -3.74 15.23 4.57
CA ASN A 35 -3.61 16.29 3.58
C ASN A 35 -2.54 17.34 3.92
N ASP A 36 -2.42 17.71 5.20
CA ASP A 36 -1.52 18.77 5.67
C ASP A 36 -0.15 18.23 6.14
N HIS A 37 0.21 17.01 5.72
CA HIS A 37 1.49 16.40 6.07
C HIS A 37 2.67 17.26 5.59
N PRO A 38 3.80 17.38 6.33
CA PRO A 38 4.94 18.22 5.94
C PRO A 38 5.56 17.90 4.56
N LEU A 39 5.38 16.67 4.09
CA LEU A 39 5.83 16.21 2.77
C LEU A 39 4.77 16.38 1.67
N ALA A 40 3.55 16.83 2.00
CA ALA A 40 2.51 17.07 1.01
C ALA A 40 2.96 18.15 0.02
N GLY A 41 2.75 17.90 -1.28
CA GLY A 41 3.17 18.81 -2.35
C GLY A 41 4.68 18.76 -2.69
N LYS A 42 5.53 18.21 -1.83
CA LYS A 42 6.94 17.97 -2.14
C LYS A 42 7.07 16.94 -3.26
N LYS A 43 8.04 17.15 -4.15
CA LYS A 43 8.32 16.29 -5.31
C LYS A 43 9.58 15.46 -5.11
N ASN A 44 9.61 14.28 -5.73
CA ASN A 44 10.77 13.39 -5.74
C ASN A 44 11.34 13.04 -4.34
N ILE A 45 10.45 12.84 -3.36
CA ILE A 45 10.82 12.43 -1.99
C ILE A 45 11.62 11.14 -2.08
N THR A 46 12.80 11.09 -1.44
CA THR A 46 13.63 9.89 -1.47
C THR A 46 13.13 8.82 -0.49
N ILE A 47 13.56 7.57 -0.68
CA ILE A 47 13.21 6.47 0.24
C ILE A 47 13.82 6.70 1.63
N GLU A 48 14.97 7.37 1.73
CA GLU A 48 15.61 7.72 3.00
C GLU A 48 14.80 8.80 3.74
N GLU A 49 14.31 9.82 3.03
CA GLU A 49 13.40 10.82 3.59
C GLU A 49 12.10 10.17 4.06
N LEU A 50 11.57 9.22 3.27
CA LEU A 50 10.40 8.43 3.65
C LEU A 50 10.65 7.63 4.94
N ALA A 51 11.81 7.00 5.07
CA ALA A 51 12.20 6.19 6.23
C ALA A 51 12.34 6.99 7.53
N SER A 52 12.51 8.32 7.44
CA SER A 52 12.52 9.21 8.60
C SER A 52 11.13 9.53 9.17
N GLN A 53 10.05 9.12 8.49
CA GLN A 53 8.68 9.40 8.90
C GLN A 53 8.11 8.27 9.78
N ARG A 54 7.08 8.58 10.56
CA ARG A 54 6.31 7.54 11.25
C ARG A 54 5.56 6.71 10.22
N PHE A 55 5.98 5.45 10.06
CA PHE A 55 5.38 4.55 9.09
C PHE A 55 4.39 3.60 9.76
N LEU A 56 3.17 3.60 9.26
CA LEU A 56 2.12 2.67 9.64
C LEU A 56 2.09 1.55 8.62
N ILE A 57 2.10 0.30 9.09
CA ILE A 57 2.25 -0.87 8.23
C ILE A 57 1.04 -1.79 8.35
N ARG A 58 0.82 -2.59 7.31
CA ARG A 58 -0.10 -3.72 7.35
C ARG A 58 0.54 -4.88 8.10
N GLU A 59 -0.32 -5.73 8.64
CA GLU A 59 0.05 -6.96 9.30
C GLU A 59 0.88 -7.90 8.41
N SER A 60 1.67 -8.74 9.08
CA SER A 60 2.43 -9.81 8.43
C SER A 60 1.51 -10.69 7.56
N GLY A 61 1.96 -11.00 6.34
CA GLY A 61 1.18 -11.76 5.35
C GLY A 61 0.32 -10.88 4.42
N SER A 62 0.20 -9.57 4.68
CA SER A 62 -0.44 -8.65 3.74
C SER A 62 0.36 -8.54 2.44
N GLY A 63 -0.29 -8.80 1.30
CA GLY A 63 0.35 -8.63 -0.01
C GLY A 63 0.78 -7.19 -0.30
N THR A 64 0.19 -6.19 0.37
CA THR A 64 0.65 -4.78 0.27
C THR A 64 1.96 -4.60 1.04
N ARG A 65 2.07 -5.20 2.23
CA ARG A 65 3.29 -5.20 3.03
C ARG A 65 4.43 -5.90 2.29
N PHE A 66 4.15 -7.08 1.71
CA PHE A 66 5.15 -7.84 0.94
C PHE A 66 5.79 -7.01 -0.18
N VAL A 67 4.99 -6.36 -1.03
CA VAL A 67 5.51 -5.56 -2.14
C VAL A 67 6.28 -4.33 -1.63
N PHE A 68 5.82 -3.72 -0.54
CA PHE A 68 6.53 -2.59 0.06
C PHE A 68 7.88 -3.00 0.65
N ASP A 69 7.95 -4.13 1.36
CA ASP A 69 9.20 -4.65 1.92
C ASP A 69 10.21 -5.00 0.84
N GLN A 70 9.74 -5.54 -0.29
CA GLN A 70 10.60 -5.80 -1.44
C GLN A 70 11.21 -4.50 -1.99
N LEU A 71 10.42 -3.44 -2.14
CA LEU A 71 10.93 -2.13 -2.56
C LEU A 71 12.01 -1.61 -1.60
N LEU A 72 11.77 -1.68 -0.29
CA LEU A 72 12.73 -1.24 0.72
C LEU A 72 14.02 -2.05 0.65
N GLN A 73 13.92 -3.37 0.48
CA GLN A 73 15.07 -4.26 0.31
C GLN A 73 15.89 -3.92 -0.94
N GLU A 74 15.24 -3.66 -2.08
CA GLU A 74 15.89 -3.25 -3.33
C GLU A 74 16.69 -1.94 -3.17
N HIS A 75 16.26 -1.05 -2.29
CA HIS A 75 16.94 0.21 -1.98
C HIS A 75 17.92 0.09 -0.80
N GLY A 76 18.03 -1.08 -0.16
CA GLY A 76 18.88 -1.26 1.03
C GLY A 76 18.42 -0.46 2.25
N VAL A 77 17.17 -0.02 2.29
CA VAL A 77 16.59 0.79 3.36
C VAL A 77 15.78 -0.09 4.30
N LYS A 78 15.85 0.20 5.61
CA LYS A 78 14.97 -0.39 6.62
C LYS A 78 14.09 0.68 7.22
N ILE A 79 12.81 0.35 7.40
CA ILE A 79 11.85 1.19 8.10
C ILE A 79 11.40 0.43 9.33
N GLU A 80 11.66 1.01 10.50
CA GLU A 80 11.10 0.54 11.76
C GLU A 80 9.64 0.98 11.86
N PRO A 81 8.67 0.04 11.91
CA PRO A 81 7.26 0.41 11.95
C PRO A 81 6.91 1.16 13.23
N TYR A 82 6.17 2.25 13.11
CA TYR A 82 5.60 2.93 14.28
C TYR A 82 4.37 2.18 14.82
N MET A 83 3.59 1.58 13.92
CA MET A 83 2.39 0.81 14.26
C MET A 83 2.11 -0.23 13.18
N GLU A 84 1.64 -1.41 13.59
CA GLU A 84 1.12 -2.45 12.72
C GLU A 84 -0.41 -2.56 12.90
N LEU A 85 -1.15 -2.60 11.79
CA LEU A 85 -2.61 -2.62 11.79
C LEU A 85 -3.14 -3.72 10.85
N GLY A 86 -4.09 -4.52 11.35
CA GLY A 86 -4.65 -5.69 10.66
C GLY A 86 -5.68 -5.41 9.56
N SER A 87 -5.97 -4.15 9.25
CA SER A 87 -6.98 -3.78 8.24
C SER A 87 -6.57 -2.52 7.49
N SER A 88 -6.83 -2.51 6.18
CA SER A 88 -6.65 -1.32 5.34
C SER A 88 -7.49 -0.13 5.85
N GLU A 89 -8.68 -0.39 6.39
CA GLU A 89 -9.54 0.70 6.89
C GLU A 89 -8.98 1.30 8.17
N ALA A 90 -8.55 0.47 9.12
CA ALA A 90 -7.87 0.94 10.34
C ALA A 90 -6.60 1.75 10.00
N LEU A 91 -5.82 1.25 9.03
CA LEU A 91 -4.62 1.93 8.54
C LEU A 91 -4.97 3.29 7.93
N LYS A 92 -5.99 3.36 7.08
CA LYS A 92 -6.48 4.61 6.46
C LYS A 92 -6.97 5.62 7.50
N GLN A 93 -7.74 5.18 8.50
CA GLN A 93 -8.19 6.04 9.60
C GLN A 93 -7.03 6.59 10.43
N ALA A 94 -6.03 5.75 10.74
CA ALA A 94 -4.83 6.18 11.46
C ALA A 94 -4.00 7.21 10.67
N VAL A 95 -3.89 7.05 9.36
CA VAL A 95 -3.26 8.07 8.48
C VAL A 95 -4.06 9.37 8.52
N MET A 96 -5.39 9.33 8.37
CA MET A 96 -6.24 10.53 8.44
C MET A 96 -6.17 11.25 9.79
N ALA A 97 -5.94 10.51 10.88
CA ALA A 97 -5.72 11.06 12.21
C ALA A 97 -4.31 11.65 12.41
N GLY A 98 -3.43 11.60 11.40
CA GLY A 98 -2.09 12.17 11.47
C GLY A 98 -1.08 11.33 12.24
N LEU A 99 -1.36 10.05 12.49
CA LEU A 99 -0.47 9.18 13.27
C LEU A 99 0.80 8.78 12.50
N GLY A 100 0.76 8.87 11.17
CA GLY A 100 1.87 8.57 10.29
C GLY A 100 1.44 8.49 8.82
N ILE A 101 2.30 7.89 8.01
CA ILE A 101 2.07 7.61 6.58
C ILE A 101 2.00 6.11 6.34
N ALA A 102 1.39 5.68 5.24
CA ALA A 102 1.22 4.26 4.93
C ALA A 102 1.24 3.97 3.44
N VAL A 103 1.50 2.71 3.07
CA VAL A 103 1.25 2.21 1.71
C VAL A 103 -0.19 1.71 1.62
N LEU A 104 -0.98 2.30 0.72
CA LEU A 104 -2.38 1.91 0.49
C LEU A 104 -2.65 1.79 -1.00
N SER A 105 -3.68 1.00 -1.35
CA SER A 105 -4.23 1.00 -2.70
C SER A 105 -4.86 2.35 -2.99
N LEU A 106 -4.57 2.93 -4.15
CA LEU A 106 -5.19 4.20 -4.55
C LEU A 106 -6.70 4.05 -4.78
N HIS A 107 -7.17 2.84 -5.09
CA HIS A 107 -8.62 2.53 -5.15
C HIS A 107 -9.30 2.67 -3.79
N SER A 108 -8.61 2.32 -2.68
CA SER A 108 -9.22 2.32 -1.34
C SER A 108 -9.26 3.68 -0.64
N VAL A 109 -8.61 4.69 -1.23
CA VAL A 109 -8.50 6.05 -0.65
C VAL A 109 -9.09 7.13 -1.56
N GLN A 110 -9.76 6.75 -2.65
CA GLN A 110 -10.24 7.71 -3.65
C GLN A 110 -11.23 8.71 -3.04
N LEU A 111 -12.20 8.24 -2.26
CA LEU A 111 -13.21 9.08 -1.64
C LEU A 111 -12.58 10.11 -0.69
N GLU A 112 -11.64 9.68 0.14
CA GLU A 112 -10.95 10.56 1.08
C GLU A 112 -10.05 11.58 0.39
N ARG A 113 -9.51 11.24 -0.79
CA ARG A 113 -8.74 12.19 -1.62
C ARG A 113 -9.65 13.23 -2.26
N ASP A 114 -10.83 12.83 -2.73
CA ASP A 114 -11.79 13.75 -3.37
C ASP A 114 -12.28 14.84 -2.41
N VAL A 115 -12.28 14.56 -1.11
CA VAL A 115 -12.63 15.52 -0.04
C VAL A 115 -11.42 16.08 0.73
N ASN A 116 -10.20 15.97 0.17
CA ASN A 116 -8.96 16.50 0.76
C ASN A 116 -8.68 16.03 2.20
N ARG A 117 -9.05 14.80 2.55
CA ARG A 117 -8.72 14.16 3.84
C ARG A 117 -7.39 13.43 3.77
N LEU A 118 -7.07 12.88 2.59
CA LEU A 118 -5.83 12.17 2.32
C LEU A 118 -5.16 12.72 1.06
N THR A 119 -3.84 12.63 1.03
CA THR A 119 -3.02 12.98 -0.13
C THR A 119 -2.02 11.87 -0.44
N VAL A 120 -1.56 11.82 -1.68
CA VAL A 120 -0.55 10.86 -2.14
C VAL A 120 0.78 11.59 -2.25
N LEU A 121 1.80 11.10 -1.56
CA LEU A 121 3.13 11.67 -1.59
C LEU A 121 3.86 11.26 -2.87
N ASP A 122 4.60 12.20 -3.47
CA ASP A 122 5.42 11.95 -4.66
C ASP A 122 6.80 11.42 -4.27
N VAL A 123 6.88 10.09 -4.14
CA VAL A 123 8.04 9.36 -3.64
C VAL A 123 8.72 8.60 -4.77
N LYS A 124 10.04 8.63 -4.84
CA LYS A 124 10.82 7.84 -5.81
C LYS A 124 10.54 6.35 -5.61
N GLY A 125 10.35 5.63 -6.71
CA GLY A 125 9.95 4.21 -6.68
C GLY A 125 8.44 3.98 -6.54
N PHE A 126 7.63 5.04 -6.39
CA PHE A 126 6.17 4.97 -6.41
C PHE A 126 5.57 5.59 -7.69
N PRO A 127 4.34 5.20 -8.06
CA PRO A 127 3.52 4.19 -7.40
C PRO A 127 3.99 2.77 -7.72
N LEU A 128 3.81 1.86 -6.77
CA LEU A 128 4.03 0.44 -6.98
C LEU A 128 2.86 -0.11 -7.82
N LYS A 129 3.18 -0.79 -8.92
CA LYS A 129 2.18 -1.35 -9.83
C LYS A 129 2.09 -2.85 -9.62
N ARG A 130 0.93 -3.34 -9.19
CA ARG A 130 0.58 -4.77 -9.25
C ARG A 130 -0.74 -4.97 -9.98
N ARG A 131 -1.15 -6.22 -10.14
CA ARG A 131 -2.44 -6.57 -10.76
C ARG A 131 -3.33 -7.33 -9.80
N TRP A 132 -4.63 -7.19 -10.00
CA TRP A 132 -5.64 -8.12 -9.54
C TRP A 132 -5.84 -9.19 -10.60
N TYR A 133 -6.01 -10.42 -10.15
CA TYR A 133 -6.29 -11.59 -10.95
C TYR A 133 -7.64 -12.14 -10.56
N ALA A 134 -8.32 -12.73 -11.53
CA ALA A 134 -9.50 -13.57 -11.33
C ALA A 134 -9.21 -14.97 -11.86
#